data_AF-A0A4R2Z1P0-F1
#
_entry.id   AF-A0A4R2Z1P0-F1
#
_cell.length_a   1.000
_cell.length_b   1.000
_cell.length_c   1.000
_cell.angle_alpha   90.00
_cell.angle_beta   90.00
_cell.angle_gamma   90.00
#
_symmetry.space_group_name_H-M   'P 1'
#
loop_
_entity.id
_entity.type
_entity.pdbx_description
1 polymer ?
#
loop_
_entity_poly.entity_id
_entity_poly.type
_entity_poly.pdbx_seq_one_letter_code
_entity_poly.pdbx_strand_id
1 'polypeptide(L)'
;MPDQYEKLPLLDMRNITKKFGAVKAVDNISLTLAAGEVLSLCGENGSGKSTLMKVLCAIYPHGTFEGEIYFSGERLTAKGIRDTEQKGIAIIHQELALVKQLSVLENMFLGNEWGSFGMLDTDKMYLRCQRMLAQVKLDIDPHTLVGELGLGQRQLVEIAKALNKQVRLLVLDEPTASLTESETAILLDIIRDLRHHDIACIYISHKLNEVKAISDKLCVIRDGRHIATCNATGTSEKDIIAMMVGRELTELFPPRERQIGNEILRIENLTAWHPVNRHIKRVDNAGFTLRQGEVLGVAGLVGAGRTEMMECLFGVYPGRWSGDVWLEGHKVQITDCRDAMRRGLAMVPEDRKRDGIVPVMAVGSNITLAALSQFSGGGVLREAQEQHTISESVKQLKIKTSSPELAIGRLSGGNQQKAILARCLLLKPKILILDEPTRGIDVGAKHEIYKLIGQLAAQGMAIIVISSELPEVLGLSDRVVVMHLGQVKACLENNNLSQEQVMEAALRSEAYV
;
A
#
# COMPACT_ATOMS: atom_id res chain seq x y z
N MET A 1 -28.77 -33.89 -26.31
CA MET A 1 -29.21 -32.81 -25.40
C MET A 1 -28.33 -32.91 -24.16
N PRO A 2 -27.31 -32.06 -23.97
CA PRO A 2 -26.61 -32.02 -22.70
C PRO A 2 -27.36 -31.10 -21.73
N ASP A 3 -27.64 -31.63 -20.56
CA ASP A 3 -28.30 -30.96 -19.43
C ASP A 3 -27.57 -29.67 -19.03
N GLN A 4 -28.14 -28.52 -19.38
CA GLN A 4 -27.83 -27.23 -18.77
C GLN A 4 -28.66 -27.08 -17.48
N TYR A 5 -28.33 -27.83 -16.43
CA TYR A 5 -28.62 -27.35 -15.09
C TYR A 5 -27.59 -26.25 -14.79
N GLU A 6 -27.96 -24.98 -15.03
CA GLU A 6 -27.20 -23.86 -14.50
C GLU A 6 -27.02 -24.08 -12.99
N LYS A 7 -25.79 -24.36 -12.56
CA LYS A 7 -25.45 -24.42 -11.14
C LYS A 7 -25.82 -23.07 -10.53
N LEU A 8 -26.83 -23.06 -9.66
CA LEU A 8 -27.21 -21.88 -8.90
C LEU A 8 -25.97 -21.31 -8.18
N PRO A 9 -25.76 -19.98 -8.24
CA PRO A 9 -24.63 -19.36 -7.57
C PRO A 9 -24.73 -19.54 -6.05
N LEU A 10 -23.58 -19.68 -5.39
CA LEU A 10 -23.51 -19.72 -3.93
C LEU A 10 -23.89 -18.36 -3.34
N LEU A 11 -23.45 -17.27 -3.96
CA LEU A 11 -23.81 -15.90 -3.60
C LEU A 11 -24.35 -15.19 -4.83
N ASP A 12 -25.48 -14.50 -4.67
CA ASP A 12 -26.07 -13.63 -5.69
C ASP A 12 -26.57 -12.34 -5.02
N MET A 13 -25.82 -11.26 -5.20
CA MET A 13 -26.15 -9.91 -4.77
C MET A 13 -26.72 -9.15 -5.97
N ARG A 14 -27.92 -8.58 -5.82
CA ARG A 14 -28.65 -7.91 -6.89
C ARG A 14 -28.92 -6.46 -6.54
N ASN A 15 -28.44 -5.56 -7.40
CA ASN A 15 -28.77 -4.13 -7.39
C ASN A 15 -28.50 -3.44 -6.04
N ILE A 16 -27.44 -3.84 -5.34
CA ILE A 16 -27.12 -3.36 -4.00
C ILE A 16 -26.77 -1.88 -4.07
N THR A 17 -27.45 -1.07 -3.25
CA THR A 17 -27.21 0.37 -3.12
C THR A 17 -27.15 0.75 -1.64
N LYS A 18 -26.04 1.38 -1.21
CA LYS A 18 -25.84 1.89 0.15
C LYS A 18 -25.47 3.36 0.12
N LYS A 19 -26.25 4.17 0.85
CA LYS A 19 -26.10 5.63 0.96
C LYS A 19 -25.67 6.02 2.38
N PHE A 20 -24.86 7.07 2.48
CA PHE A 20 -24.51 7.75 3.73
C PHE A 20 -24.78 9.25 3.54
N GLY A 21 -25.91 9.74 4.06
CA GLY A 21 -26.39 11.09 3.75
C GLY A 21 -26.55 11.28 2.24
N ALA A 22 -25.86 12.28 1.67
CA ALA A 22 -25.88 12.56 0.25
C ALA A 22 -24.96 11.67 -0.60
N VAL A 23 -24.03 10.93 0.02
CA VAL A 23 -23.02 10.13 -0.70
C VAL A 23 -23.55 8.72 -0.94
N LYS A 24 -23.58 8.28 -2.21
CA LYS A 24 -23.80 6.89 -2.58
C LYS A 24 -22.46 6.14 -2.54
N ALA A 25 -22.21 5.37 -1.48
CA ALA A 25 -20.98 4.59 -1.34
C ALA A 25 -21.02 3.30 -2.17
N VAL A 26 -22.22 2.77 -2.43
CA VAL A 26 -22.49 1.67 -3.37
C VAL A 26 -23.74 2.07 -4.13
N ASP A 27 -23.71 2.00 -5.46
CA ASP A 27 -24.75 2.45 -6.39
C ASP A 27 -25.02 1.34 -7.41
N ASN A 28 -26.09 0.57 -7.16
CA ASN A 28 -26.61 -0.45 -8.06
C ASN A 28 -25.60 -1.55 -8.47
N ILE A 29 -24.88 -2.11 -7.50
CA ILE A 29 -23.89 -3.18 -7.77
C ILE A 29 -24.54 -4.56 -7.69
N SER A 30 -24.29 -5.39 -8.70
CA SER A 30 -24.63 -6.81 -8.70
C SER A 30 -23.38 -7.68 -8.75
N LEU A 31 -23.39 -8.80 -8.02
CA LEU A 31 -22.26 -9.70 -7.88
C LEU A 31 -22.74 -11.14 -7.73
N THR A 32 -22.15 -12.07 -8.48
CA THR A 32 -22.41 -13.50 -8.34
C THR A 32 -21.11 -14.26 -8.10
N LEU A 33 -21.20 -15.33 -7.31
CA LEU A 33 -20.07 -16.19 -6.97
C LEU A 33 -20.53 -17.64 -6.82
N ALA A 34 -19.86 -18.58 -7.49
CA ALA A 34 -20.12 -20.00 -7.34
C ALA A 34 -19.40 -20.59 -6.10
N ALA A 35 -19.81 -21.79 -5.68
CA ALA A 35 -19.05 -22.55 -4.68
C ALA A 35 -17.67 -22.94 -5.24
N GLY A 36 -16.64 -22.93 -4.38
CA GLY A 36 -15.26 -23.22 -4.79
C GLY A 36 -14.67 -22.24 -5.81
N GLU A 37 -15.25 -21.04 -5.95
CA GLU A 37 -14.76 -19.99 -6.84
C GLU A 37 -14.11 -18.86 -6.03
N VAL A 38 -12.99 -18.33 -6.55
CA VAL A 38 -12.31 -17.17 -5.98
C VAL A 38 -12.61 -15.94 -6.83
N LEU A 39 -13.28 -14.95 -6.23
CA LEU A 39 -13.52 -13.66 -6.84
C LEU A 39 -12.61 -12.60 -6.21
N SER A 40 -11.76 -11.97 -7.00
CA SER A 40 -11.11 -10.74 -6.54
C SER A 40 -11.98 -9.53 -6.78
N LEU A 41 -12.10 -8.71 -5.73
CA LEU A 41 -12.75 -7.42 -5.79
C LEU A 41 -11.68 -6.32 -5.92
N CYS A 42 -11.59 -5.75 -7.10
CA CYS A 42 -10.60 -4.74 -7.46
C CYS A 42 -11.24 -3.34 -7.50
N GLY A 43 -10.46 -2.30 -7.22
CA GLY A 43 -10.94 -0.92 -7.25
C GLY A 43 -10.09 0.00 -6.41
N GLU A 44 -10.21 1.30 -6.60
CA GLU A 44 -9.49 2.30 -5.79
C GLU A 44 -9.94 2.30 -4.32
N ASN A 45 -9.14 2.90 -3.45
CA ASN A 45 -9.55 3.12 -2.06
C ASN A 45 -10.76 4.07 -2.02
N GLY A 46 -11.76 3.69 -1.24
CA GLY A 46 -13.04 4.41 -1.21
C GLY A 46 -13.98 4.10 -2.39
N SER A 47 -13.65 3.14 -3.27
CA SER A 47 -14.53 2.79 -4.39
C SER A 47 -15.82 2.07 -3.98
N GLY A 48 -15.97 1.64 -2.72
CA GLY A 48 -17.17 0.98 -2.20
C GLY A 48 -17.02 -0.51 -1.87
N LYS A 49 -15.84 -1.11 -2.10
CA LYS A 49 -15.54 -2.55 -1.83
C LYS A 49 -15.87 -2.99 -0.40
N SER A 50 -15.25 -2.36 0.60
CA SER A 50 -15.50 -2.71 2.01
C SER A 50 -16.92 -2.34 2.44
N THR A 51 -17.55 -1.33 1.84
CA THR A 51 -18.98 -1.02 2.08
C THR A 51 -19.88 -2.14 1.58
N LEU A 52 -19.61 -2.67 0.38
CA LEU A 52 -20.33 -3.81 -0.18
C LEU A 52 -20.15 -5.06 0.69
N MET A 53 -18.94 -5.32 1.19
CA MET A 53 -18.70 -6.45 2.10
C MET A 53 -19.35 -6.27 3.48
N LYS A 54 -19.40 -5.05 4.01
CA LYS A 54 -20.16 -4.72 5.24
C LYS A 54 -21.66 -4.94 5.07
N VAL A 55 -22.20 -4.72 3.86
CA VAL A 55 -23.59 -5.10 3.52
C VAL A 55 -23.74 -6.62 3.50
N LEU A 56 -22.85 -7.34 2.83
CA LEU A 56 -22.87 -8.81 2.75
C LEU A 56 -22.83 -9.48 4.13
N CYS A 57 -21.97 -9.00 5.03
CA CYS A 57 -21.77 -9.55 6.37
C CYS A 57 -22.76 -8.98 7.41
N ALA A 58 -23.79 -8.26 6.97
CA ALA A 58 -24.81 -7.64 7.81
C ALA A 58 -24.27 -6.71 8.92
N ILE A 59 -23.07 -6.15 8.75
CA ILE A 59 -22.60 -4.99 9.53
C ILE A 59 -23.51 -3.80 9.22
N TYR A 60 -23.96 -3.69 7.97
CA TYR A 60 -25.12 -2.90 7.59
C TYR A 60 -26.32 -3.84 7.40
N PRO A 61 -27.24 -3.91 8.40
CA PRO A 61 -28.34 -4.86 8.39
C PRO A 61 -29.26 -4.70 7.18
N HIS A 62 -29.98 -5.77 6.86
CA HIS A 62 -31.09 -5.73 5.91
C HIS A 62 -32.06 -4.58 6.24
N GLY A 63 -32.51 -3.87 5.21
CA GLY A 63 -33.35 -2.68 5.34
C GLY A 63 -32.57 -1.36 5.51
N THR A 64 -31.25 -1.41 5.70
CA THR A 64 -30.40 -0.20 5.71
C THR A 64 -29.75 0.09 4.34
N PHE A 65 -30.02 -0.74 3.34
CA PHE A 65 -29.57 -0.65 1.96
C PHE A 65 -30.71 -1.09 1.03
N GLU A 66 -30.63 -0.73 -0.25
CA GLU A 66 -31.57 -1.19 -1.30
C GLU A 66 -30.94 -2.37 -2.07
N GLY A 67 -31.77 -3.24 -2.63
CA GLY A 67 -31.35 -4.45 -3.36
C GLY A 67 -31.59 -5.75 -2.57
N GLU A 68 -31.15 -6.87 -3.13
CA GLU A 68 -31.41 -8.21 -2.57
C GLU A 68 -30.15 -9.06 -2.53
N ILE A 69 -30.01 -9.90 -1.50
CA ILE A 69 -28.91 -10.86 -1.38
C ILE A 69 -29.52 -12.25 -1.26
N TYR A 70 -29.05 -13.17 -2.09
CA TYR A 70 -29.36 -14.58 -2.04
C TYR A 70 -28.08 -15.36 -1.74
N PHE A 71 -28.16 -16.30 -0.81
CA PHE A 71 -27.07 -17.20 -0.44
C PHE A 71 -27.55 -18.64 -0.51
N SER A 72 -26.92 -19.45 -1.36
CA SER A 72 -27.36 -20.83 -1.69
C SER A 72 -28.81 -20.89 -2.18
N GLY A 73 -29.23 -19.91 -2.99
CA GLY A 73 -30.61 -19.80 -3.49
C GLY A 73 -31.63 -19.26 -2.48
N GLU A 74 -31.28 -19.10 -1.20
CA GLU A 74 -32.16 -18.53 -0.20
C GLU A 74 -31.94 -17.03 -0.03
N ARG A 75 -33.03 -16.26 0.10
CA ARG A 75 -32.93 -14.83 0.44
C ARG A 75 -32.25 -14.66 1.81
N LEU A 76 -31.23 -13.82 1.87
CA LEU A 76 -30.48 -13.49 3.08
C LEU A 76 -31.03 -12.21 3.71
N THR A 77 -31.80 -12.36 4.79
CA THR A 77 -32.32 -11.25 5.60
C THR A 77 -31.65 -11.24 6.97
N ALA A 78 -30.38 -10.85 7.01
CA ALA A 78 -29.57 -10.82 8.23
C ALA A 78 -29.66 -9.47 8.95
N LYS A 79 -29.75 -9.51 10.30
CA LYS A 79 -29.78 -8.35 11.19
C LYS A 79 -28.42 -8.05 11.84
N GLY A 80 -27.47 -8.97 11.73
CA GLY A 80 -26.11 -8.79 12.22
C GLY A 80 -25.17 -9.92 11.80
N ILE A 81 -23.89 -9.78 12.16
CA ILE A 81 -22.80 -10.69 11.78
C ILE A 81 -23.09 -12.15 12.17
N ARG A 82 -23.70 -12.37 13.36
CA ARG A 82 -24.04 -13.73 13.82
C ARG A 82 -24.96 -14.47 12.84
N ASP A 83 -25.91 -13.77 12.22
CA ASP A 83 -26.85 -14.39 11.28
C ASP A 83 -26.13 -14.83 9.99
N THR A 84 -25.17 -14.03 9.51
CA THR A 84 -24.39 -14.36 8.32
C THR A 84 -23.36 -15.45 8.61
N GLU A 85 -22.74 -15.44 9.79
CA GLU A 85 -21.82 -16.49 10.23
C GLU A 85 -22.52 -17.84 10.37
N GLN A 86 -23.75 -17.88 10.90
CA GLN A 86 -24.55 -19.12 10.97
C GLN A 86 -24.88 -19.69 9.58
N LYS A 87 -24.98 -18.85 8.55
CA LYS A 87 -25.12 -19.29 7.15
C LYS A 87 -23.78 -19.72 6.52
N GLY A 88 -22.66 -19.57 7.21
CA GLY A 88 -21.32 -19.91 6.74
C GLY A 88 -20.60 -18.78 5.99
N ILE A 89 -20.97 -17.51 6.22
CA ILE A 89 -20.28 -16.34 5.68
C ILE A 89 -19.36 -15.77 6.77
N ALA A 90 -18.05 -15.82 6.54
CA ALA A 90 -17.04 -15.28 7.46
C ALA A 90 -16.24 -14.17 6.79
N ILE A 91 -15.82 -13.17 7.57
CA ILE A 91 -15.00 -12.04 7.10
C ILE A 91 -13.76 -11.88 7.97
N ILE A 92 -12.64 -11.63 7.31
CA ILE A 92 -11.37 -11.24 7.92
C ILE A 92 -11.11 -9.80 7.51
N HIS A 93 -11.07 -8.91 8.49
CA HIS A 93 -10.88 -7.48 8.28
C HIS A 93 -9.39 -7.11 8.17
N GLN A 94 -9.12 -5.97 7.54
CA GLN A 94 -7.78 -5.40 7.43
C GLN A 94 -7.11 -5.18 8.79
N GLU A 95 -7.88 -4.73 9.80
CA GLU A 95 -7.42 -4.68 11.18
C GLU A 95 -7.82 -5.97 11.91
N LEU A 96 -6.81 -6.71 12.37
CA LEU A 96 -6.98 -8.01 13.04
C LEU A 96 -7.82 -7.89 14.31
N ALA A 97 -8.94 -8.63 14.38
CA ALA A 97 -9.87 -8.64 15.51
C ALA A 97 -9.49 -9.69 16.58
N LEU A 98 -8.24 -9.63 17.04
CA LEU A 98 -7.72 -10.53 18.08
C LEU A 98 -7.41 -9.79 19.39
N VAL A 99 -7.79 -10.39 20.51
CA VAL A 99 -7.46 -9.92 21.86
C VAL A 99 -6.06 -10.40 22.22
N LYS A 100 -5.10 -9.47 22.26
CA LYS A 100 -3.67 -9.77 22.47
C LYS A 100 -3.37 -10.44 23.81
N GLN A 101 -4.21 -10.19 24.82
CA GLN A 101 -4.08 -10.72 26.18
C GLN A 101 -4.64 -12.14 26.33
N LEU A 102 -5.35 -12.64 25.32
CA LEU A 102 -5.88 -14.00 25.32
C LEU A 102 -4.98 -14.91 24.49
N SER A 103 -4.99 -16.20 24.83
CA SER A 103 -4.35 -17.25 24.06
C SER A 103 -4.98 -17.41 22.68
N VAL A 104 -4.28 -18.10 21.78
CA VAL A 104 -4.81 -18.48 20.47
C VAL A 104 -6.09 -19.30 20.62
N LEU A 105 -6.10 -20.26 21.55
CA LEU A 105 -7.25 -21.09 21.89
C LEU A 105 -8.45 -20.21 22.28
N GLU A 106 -8.28 -19.31 23.23
CA GLU A 106 -9.35 -18.44 23.72
C GLU A 106 -9.86 -17.50 22.61
N ASN A 107 -8.97 -16.91 21.82
CA ASN A 107 -9.37 -16.07 20.68
C ASN A 107 -10.19 -16.84 19.64
N MET A 108 -9.84 -18.10 19.38
CA MET A 108 -10.48 -18.92 18.34
C MET A 108 -11.91 -19.36 18.72
N PHE A 109 -12.20 -19.44 20.02
CA PHE A 109 -13.51 -19.83 20.55
C PHE A 109 -14.30 -18.68 21.17
N LEU A 110 -13.75 -17.47 21.20
CA LEU A 110 -14.39 -16.31 21.81
C LEU A 110 -15.80 -16.07 21.22
N GLY A 111 -16.82 -16.12 22.08
CA GLY A 111 -18.22 -15.97 21.72
C GLY A 111 -18.89 -17.20 21.09
N ASN A 112 -18.18 -18.34 21.03
CA ASN A 112 -18.68 -19.65 20.62
C ASN A 112 -17.99 -20.77 21.43
N GLU A 113 -17.84 -20.55 22.73
CA GLU A 113 -17.16 -21.46 23.64
C GLU A 113 -17.94 -22.77 23.78
N TRP A 114 -17.24 -23.91 23.73
CA TRP A 114 -17.88 -25.20 23.89
C TRP A 114 -17.91 -25.59 25.37
N GLY A 115 -19.09 -25.95 25.85
CA GLY A 115 -19.28 -26.26 27.27
C GLY A 115 -20.74 -26.47 27.63
N SER A 116 -20.99 -26.80 28.89
CA SER A 116 -22.34 -26.94 29.45
C SER A 116 -22.31 -26.53 30.91
N PHE A 117 -23.42 -25.95 31.40
CA PHE A 117 -23.57 -25.55 32.80
C PHE A 117 -22.42 -24.68 33.36
N GLY A 118 -21.84 -23.79 32.51
CA GLY A 118 -20.76 -22.89 32.91
C GLY A 118 -19.36 -23.51 32.94
N MET A 119 -19.22 -24.79 32.57
CA MET A 119 -17.94 -25.48 32.45
C MET A 119 -17.55 -25.61 30.97
N LEU A 120 -16.32 -25.18 30.65
CA LEU A 120 -15.76 -25.27 29.30
C LEU A 120 -15.19 -26.67 29.03
N ASP A 121 -15.37 -27.16 27.81
CA ASP A 121 -14.76 -28.39 27.31
C ASP A 121 -13.40 -28.07 26.67
N THR A 122 -12.43 -27.75 27.53
CA THR A 122 -11.10 -27.26 27.11
C THR A 122 -10.35 -28.27 26.26
N ASP A 123 -10.50 -29.57 26.54
CA ASP A 123 -9.82 -30.63 25.78
C ASP A 123 -10.31 -30.69 24.33
N LYS A 124 -11.63 -30.66 24.11
CA LYS A 124 -12.18 -30.62 22.75
C LYS A 124 -11.83 -29.33 22.02
N MET A 125 -11.89 -28.20 22.72
CA MET A 125 -11.51 -26.91 22.16
C MET A 125 -10.03 -26.93 21.73
N TYR A 126 -9.15 -27.46 22.57
CA TYR A 126 -7.72 -27.59 22.29
C TYR A 126 -7.45 -28.46 21.05
N LEU A 127 -8.02 -29.66 21.01
CA LEU A 127 -7.89 -30.57 19.86
C LEU A 127 -8.39 -29.96 18.56
N ARG A 128 -9.52 -29.24 18.61
CA ARG A 128 -10.06 -28.52 17.45
C ARG A 128 -9.15 -27.37 17.04
N CYS A 129 -8.60 -26.62 17.99
CA CYS A 129 -7.65 -25.54 17.74
C CYS A 129 -6.39 -26.03 17.02
N GLN A 130 -5.76 -27.09 17.52
CA GLN A 130 -4.61 -27.70 16.85
C GLN A 130 -4.90 -28.09 15.41
N ARG A 131 -6.09 -28.67 15.14
CA ARG A 131 -6.49 -29.02 13.76
C ARG A 131 -6.63 -27.81 12.85
N MET A 132 -7.22 -26.71 13.34
CA MET A 132 -7.38 -25.49 12.54
C MET A 132 -6.04 -24.78 12.30
N LEU A 133 -5.15 -24.77 13.30
CA LEU A 133 -3.79 -24.24 13.18
C LEU A 133 -2.94 -25.05 12.17
N ALA A 134 -3.03 -26.38 12.22
CA ALA A 134 -2.38 -27.25 11.26
C ALA A 134 -2.90 -27.02 9.82
N GLN A 135 -4.21 -26.77 9.66
CA GLN A 135 -4.80 -26.48 8.35
C GLN A 135 -4.26 -25.18 7.72
N VAL A 136 -3.89 -24.19 8.54
CA VAL A 136 -3.24 -22.95 8.08
C VAL A 136 -1.71 -23.00 8.15
N LYS A 137 -1.13 -24.19 8.35
CA LYS A 137 0.32 -24.44 8.44
C LYS A 137 1.01 -23.59 9.51
N LEU A 138 0.32 -23.32 10.61
CA LEU A 138 0.84 -22.57 11.75
C LEU A 138 1.16 -23.53 12.91
N ASP A 139 2.45 -23.77 13.14
CA ASP A 139 2.93 -24.63 14.22
C ASP A 139 3.20 -23.80 15.49
N ILE A 140 2.18 -23.63 16.32
CA ILE A 140 2.25 -22.96 17.62
C ILE A 140 1.38 -23.69 18.65
N ASP A 141 1.74 -23.56 19.92
CA ASP A 141 0.89 -24.05 21.01
C ASP A 141 -0.40 -23.20 21.07
N PRO A 142 -1.61 -23.80 21.06
CA PRO A 142 -2.87 -23.09 21.29
C PRO A 142 -2.90 -22.22 22.56
N HIS A 143 -2.09 -22.51 23.58
CA HIS A 143 -1.99 -21.70 24.80
C HIS A 143 -1.12 -20.44 24.66
N THR A 144 -0.40 -20.28 23.55
CA THR A 144 0.43 -19.09 23.29
C THR A 144 -0.43 -17.83 23.26
N LEU A 145 0.03 -16.74 23.87
CA LEU A 145 -0.67 -15.46 23.84
C LEU A 145 -0.58 -14.83 22.44
N VAL A 146 -1.70 -14.30 21.93
CA VAL A 146 -1.70 -13.65 20.61
C VAL A 146 -0.76 -12.44 20.55
N GLY A 147 -0.55 -11.76 21.68
CA GLY A 147 0.38 -10.65 21.81
C GLY A 147 1.83 -11.01 21.47
N GLU A 148 2.21 -12.27 21.64
CA GLU A 148 3.57 -12.78 21.39
C GLU A 148 3.81 -13.14 19.92
N LEU A 149 2.74 -13.28 19.13
CA LEU A 149 2.81 -13.66 17.73
C LEU A 149 3.21 -12.48 16.83
N GLY A 150 3.97 -12.77 15.77
CA GLY A 150 4.23 -11.85 14.66
C GLY A 150 2.96 -11.53 13.86
N LEU A 151 2.97 -10.45 13.07
CA LEU A 151 1.78 -10.02 12.32
C LEU A 151 1.24 -11.09 11.36
N GLY A 152 2.10 -11.79 10.62
CA GLY A 152 1.66 -12.88 9.75
C GLY A 152 1.09 -14.08 10.49
N GLN A 153 1.67 -14.45 11.62
CA GLN A 153 1.12 -15.51 12.48
C GLN A 153 -0.27 -15.12 13.01
N ARG A 154 -0.47 -13.85 13.40
CA ARG A 154 -1.80 -13.37 13.83
C ARG A 154 -2.82 -13.41 12.69
N GLN A 155 -2.42 -13.13 11.45
CA GLN A 155 -3.29 -13.26 10.28
C GLN A 155 -3.74 -14.72 10.08
N LEU A 156 -2.80 -15.67 10.19
CA LEU A 156 -3.10 -17.10 10.10
C LEU A 156 -4.04 -17.56 11.23
N VAL A 157 -3.91 -17.01 12.44
CA VAL A 157 -4.84 -17.26 13.55
C VAL A 157 -6.26 -16.78 13.22
N GLU A 158 -6.43 -15.59 12.62
CA GLU A 158 -7.75 -15.11 12.18
C GLU A 158 -8.37 -16.01 11.10
N ILE A 159 -7.55 -16.52 10.18
CA ILE A 159 -8.01 -17.50 9.19
C ILE A 159 -8.45 -18.78 9.87
N ALA A 160 -7.63 -19.35 10.75
CA ALA A 160 -7.98 -20.56 11.51
C ALA A 160 -9.28 -20.38 12.32
N LYS A 161 -9.47 -19.21 12.93
CA LYS A 161 -10.69 -18.83 13.65
C LYS A 161 -11.91 -18.74 12.73
N ALA A 162 -11.76 -18.20 11.53
CA ALA A 162 -12.83 -18.19 10.53
C ALA A 162 -13.18 -19.62 10.06
N LEU A 163 -12.18 -20.45 9.79
CA LEU A 163 -12.36 -21.86 9.37
C LEU A 163 -13.03 -22.72 10.46
N ASN A 164 -12.84 -22.37 11.73
CA ASN A 164 -13.52 -23.04 12.83
C ASN A 164 -15.06 -22.92 12.71
N LYS A 165 -15.58 -21.90 12.03
CA LYS A 165 -17.01 -21.57 11.88
C LYS A 165 -17.63 -22.09 10.56
N GLN A 166 -17.62 -23.41 10.31
CA GLN A 166 -18.28 -24.10 9.17
C GLN A 166 -18.45 -23.22 7.90
N VAL A 167 -17.34 -22.65 7.44
CA VAL A 167 -17.40 -21.57 6.44
C VAL A 167 -17.69 -22.14 5.05
N ARG A 168 -18.54 -21.44 4.31
CA ARG A 168 -18.87 -21.70 2.90
C ARG A 168 -18.44 -20.54 2.00
N LEU A 169 -18.39 -19.33 2.55
CA LEU A 169 -17.89 -18.13 1.91
C LEU A 169 -16.94 -17.39 2.87
N LEU A 170 -15.68 -17.22 2.46
CA LEU A 170 -14.69 -16.44 3.18
C LEU A 170 -14.39 -15.11 2.47
N VAL A 171 -14.53 -14.00 3.18
CA VAL A 171 -14.18 -12.66 2.69
C VAL A 171 -12.87 -12.23 3.33
N LEU A 172 -11.86 -11.87 2.53
CA LEU A 172 -10.57 -11.38 3.00
C LEU A 172 -10.35 -9.94 2.53
N ASP A 173 -10.32 -8.98 3.47
CA ASP A 173 -10.13 -7.55 3.18
C ASP A 173 -8.66 -7.13 3.36
N GLU A 174 -7.94 -6.94 2.25
CA GLU A 174 -6.50 -6.58 2.18
C GLU A 174 -5.58 -7.42 3.10
N PRO A 175 -5.64 -8.76 3.03
CA PRO A 175 -5.02 -9.64 4.03
C PRO A 175 -3.48 -9.64 4.00
N THR A 176 -2.85 -9.08 2.97
CA THR A 176 -1.38 -9.07 2.79
C THR A 176 -0.74 -7.71 3.04
N ALA A 177 -1.50 -6.71 3.49
CA ALA A 177 -1.01 -5.33 3.63
C ALA A 177 0.20 -5.21 4.58
N SER A 178 0.33 -6.14 5.53
CA SER A 178 1.41 -6.18 6.53
C SER A 178 2.26 -7.45 6.49
N LEU A 179 2.12 -8.26 5.44
CA LEU A 179 2.81 -9.53 5.29
C LEU A 179 4.07 -9.40 4.42
N THR A 180 5.06 -10.24 4.71
CA THR A 180 6.20 -10.50 3.83
C THR A 180 5.77 -11.30 2.58
N GLU A 181 6.63 -11.38 1.56
CA GLU A 181 6.35 -12.19 0.36
C GLU A 181 6.20 -13.68 0.69
N SER A 182 7.03 -14.22 1.60
CA SER A 182 6.93 -15.61 2.05
C SER A 182 5.63 -15.89 2.79
N GLU A 183 5.17 -14.98 3.67
CA GLU A 183 3.89 -15.12 4.37
C GLU A 183 2.70 -14.97 3.40
N THR A 184 2.84 -14.09 2.41
CA THR A 184 1.84 -13.93 1.35
C THR A 184 1.69 -15.21 0.53
N ALA A 185 2.80 -15.88 0.17
CA ALA A 185 2.75 -17.15 -0.55
C ALA A 185 1.97 -18.22 0.24
N ILE A 186 2.20 -18.35 1.55
CA ILE A 186 1.47 -19.27 2.42
C ILE A 186 -0.03 -18.95 2.41
N LEU A 187 -0.40 -17.67 2.51
CA LEU A 187 -1.80 -17.25 2.45
C LEU A 187 -2.47 -17.65 1.12
N LEU A 188 -1.80 -17.39 0.00
CA LEU A 188 -2.34 -17.73 -1.33
C LEU A 188 -2.51 -19.24 -1.49
N ASP A 189 -1.60 -20.05 -0.93
CA ASP A 189 -1.75 -21.51 -0.90
C ASP A 189 -2.95 -21.96 -0.06
N ILE A 190 -3.17 -21.35 1.10
CA ILE A 190 -4.36 -21.65 1.92
C ILE A 190 -5.64 -21.34 1.13
N ILE A 191 -5.70 -20.21 0.42
CA ILE A 191 -6.87 -19.87 -0.40
C ILE A 191 -7.11 -20.90 -1.49
N ARG A 192 -6.06 -21.42 -2.14
CA ARG A 192 -6.15 -22.50 -3.12
C ARG A 192 -6.66 -23.80 -2.49
N ASP A 193 -6.18 -24.14 -1.29
CA ASP A 193 -6.64 -25.33 -0.57
C ASP A 193 -8.13 -25.20 -0.18
N LEU A 194 -8.57 -24.03 0.29
CA LEU A 194 -9.98 -23.76 0.60
C LEU A 194 -10.88 -23.90 -0.64
N ARG A 195 -10.39 -23.41 -1.78
CA ARG A 195 -11.05 -23.58 -3.08
C ARG A 195 -11.27 -25.07 -3.42
N HIS A 196 -10.26 -25.92 -3.19
CA HIS A 196 -10.38 -27.37 -3.40
C HIS A 196 -11.40 -28.05 -2.48
N HIS A 197 -11.77 -27.40 -1.38
CA HIS A 197 -12.81 -27.84 -0.44
C HIS A 197 -14.18 -27.17 -0.69
N ASP A 198 -14.44 -26.67 -1.90
CA ASP A 198 -15.68 -26.00 -2.32
C ASP A 198 -16.04 -24.73 -1.51
N ILE A 199 -15.07 -24.15 -0.79
CA ILE A 199 -15.25 -22.88 -0.07
C ILE A 199 -15.00 -21.75 -1.05
N ALA A 200 -16.02 -20.89 -1.24
CA ALA A 200 -15.88 -19.71 -2.08
C ALA A 200 -15.10 -18.61 -1.33
N CYS A 201 -14.32 -17.82 -2.07
CA CYS A 201 -13.54 -16.73 -1.49
C CYS A 201 -13.80 -15.41 -2.22
N ILE A 202 -14.02 -14.34 -1.45
CA ILE A 202 -13.91 -12.96 -1.96
C ILE A 202 -12.61 -12.38 -1.46
N TYR A 203 -11.70 -12.07 -2.36
CA TYR A 203 -10.39 -11.52 -2.04
C TYR A 203 -10.31 -10.05 -2.44
N ILE A 204 -10.10 -9.16 -1.48
CA ILE A 204 -9.98 -7.73 -1.74
C ILE A 204 -8.51 -7.37 -1.68
N SER A 205 -7.94 -6.93 -2.80
CA SER A 205 -6.55 -6.48 -2.85
C SER A 205 -6.35 -5.47 -3.96
N HIS A 206 -5.40 -4.57 -3.76
CA HIS A 206 -4.88 -3.66 -4.76
C HIS A 206 -3.57 -4.18 -5.39
N LYS A 207 -3.02 -5.29 -4.90
CA LYS A 207 -1.81 -5.93 -5.42
C LYS A 207 -2.18 -6.92 -6.52
N LEU A 208 -1.92 -6.53 -7.77
CA LEU A 208 -2.37 -7.28 -8.95
C LEU A 208 -1.72 -8.65 -9.13
N ASN A 209 -0.49 -8.80 -8.67
CA ASN A 209 0.21 -10.09 -8.68
C ASN A 209 -0.54 -11.14 -7.87
N GLU A 210 -1.07 -10.76 -6.71
CA GLU A 210 -1.89 -11.65 -5.87
C GLU A 210 -3.21 -11.97 -6.56
N VAL A 211 -3.93 -10.93 -7.00
CA VAL A 211 -5.23 -11.03 -7.68
C VAL A 211 -5.15 -12.02 -8.84
N LYS A 212 -4.14 -11.91 -9.70
CA LYS A 212 -3.94 -12.83 -10.83
C LYS A 212 -3.58 -14.25 -10.40
N ALA A 213 -2.87 -14.40 -9.29
CA ALA A 213 -2.37 -15.70 -8.84
C ALA A 213 -3.45 -16.62 -8.25
N ILE A 214 -4.60 -16.07 -7.83
CA ILE A 214 -5.65 -16.85 -7.15
C ILE A 214 -7.05 -16.74 -7.76
N SER A 215 -7.35 -15.69 -8.53
CA SER A 215 -8.73 -15.43 -8.95
C SER A 215 -9.18 -16.30 -10.11
N ASP A 216 -10.45 -16.69 -10.04
CA ASP A 216 -11.23 -17.21 -11.16
C ASP A 216 -11.96 -16.06 -11.87
N LYS A 217 -12.51 -15.13 -11.08
CA LYS A 217 -13.19 -13.93 -11.55
C LYS A 217 -12.63 -12.67 -10.91
N LEU A 218 -12.76 -11.58 -11.65
CA LEU A 218 -12.41 -10.23 -11.23
C LEU A 218 -13.66 -9.37 -11.32
N CYS A 219 -14.00 -8.68 -10.24
CA CYS A 219 -15.02 -7.65 -10.24
C CYS A 219 -14.36 -6.30 -9.94
N VAL A 220 -14.50 -5.33 -10.84
CA VAL A 220 -13.95 -4.00 -10.68
C VAL A 220 -15.03 -3.02 -10.26
N ILE A 221 -14.83 -2.36 -9.12
CA ILE A 221 -15.70 -1.32 -8.59
C ILE A 221 -14.95 0.01 -8.58
N ARG A 222 -15.58 1.05 -9.15
CA ARG A 222 -15.06 2.43 -9.17
C ARG A 222 -16.18 3.41 -8.84
N ASP A 223 -15.89 4.39 -7.98
CA ASP A 223 -16.85 5.43 -7.55
C ASP A 223 -18.21 4.88 -7.09
N GLY A 224 -18.21 3.76 -6.35
CA GLY A 224 -19.43 3.11 -5.87
C GLY A 224 -20.19 2.31 -6.93
N ARG A 225 -19.68 2.19 -8.16
CA ARG A 225 -20.35 1.53 -9.28
C ARG A 225 -19.59 0.31 -9.77
N HIS A 226 -20.36 -0.66 -10.27
CA HIS A 226 -19.84 -1.81 -11.00
C HIS A 226 -19.32 -1.36 -12.36
N ILE A 227 -18.05 -1.67 -12.66
CA ILE A 227 -17.42 -1.36 -13.96
C ILE A 227 -17.44 -2.58 -14.86
N ALA A 228 -16.98 -3.72 -14.35
CA ALA A 228 -16.95 -4.98 -15.07
C ALA A 228 -16.83 -6.17 -14.11
N THR A 229 -17.35 -7.32 -14.54
CA THR A 229 -16.99 -8.63 -14.01
C THR A 229 -16.47 -9.48 -15.15
N CYS A 230 -15.25 -10.01 -15.04
CA CYS A 230 -14.61 -10.79 -16.09
C CYS A 230 -13.89 -12.01 -15.49
N ASN A 231 -13.60 -12.99 -16.33
CA ASN A 231 -12.74 -14.10 -15.92
C ASN A 231 -11.31 -13.59 -15.73
N ALA A 232 -10.63 -14.06 -14.69
CA ALA A 232 -9.24 -13.68 -14.44
C ALA A 232 -8.32 -14.19 -15.56
N THR A 233 -8.57 -15.42 -16.05
CA THR A 233 -7.90 -15.97 -17.22
C THR A 233 -8.21 -15.13 -18.47
N GLY A 234 -7.16 -14.61 -19.10
CA GLY A 234 -7.26 -13.77 -20.29
C GLY A 234 -7.34 -12.27 -20.02
N THR A 235 -7.46 -11.84 -18.76
CA THR A 235 -7.46 -10.42 -18.39
C THR A 235 -6.04 -9.98 -18.03
N SER A 236 -5.48 -9.02 -18.77
CA SER A 236 -4.13 -8.52 -18.49
C SER A 236 -4.12 -7.57 -17.28
N GLU A 237 -2.94 -7.36 -16.69
CA GLU A 237 -2.78 -6.38 -15.59
C GLU A 237 -3.15 -4.97 -16.05
N LYS A 238 -2.84 -4.67 -17.32
CA LYS A 238 -3.17 -3.40 -17.97
C LYS A 238 -4.66 -3.18 -18.02
N ASP A 239 -5.43 -4.21 -18.35
CA ASP A 239 -6.90 -4.13 -18.43
C ASP A 239 -7.51 -3.90 -17.04
N ILE A 240 -7.03 -4.62 -16.02
CA ILE A 240 -7.52 -4.48 -14.63
C ILE A 240 -7.31 -3.04 -14.16
N ILE A 241 -6.10 -2.51 -14.34
CA ILE A 241 -5.78 -1.14 -13.96
C ILE A 241 -6.64 -0.15 -14.74
N ALA A 242 -6.80 -0.37 -16.05
CA ALA A 242 -7.59 0.51 -16.88
C ALA A 242 -9.06 0.56 -16.43
N MET A 243 -9.63 -0.56 -15.99
CA MET A 243 -10.95 -0.59 -15.38
C MET A 243 -10.98 0.13 -14.02
N MET A 244 -9.96 -0.08 -13.17
CA MET A 244 -9.88 0.53 -11.84
C MET A 244 -9.77 2.05 -11.87
N VAL A 245 -8.98 2.60 -12.79
CA VAL A 245 -8.64 4.04 -12.89
C VAL A 245 -9.45 4.74 -13.99
N GLY A 246 -9.92 4.00 -14.99
CA GLY A 246 -10.68 4.51 -16.14
C GLY A 246 -9.83 5.06 -17.28
N ARG A 247 -8.58 4.59 -17.43
CA ARG A 247 -7.58 5.06 -18.41
C ARG A 247 -6.59 3.95 -18.80
N GLU A 248 -6.08 3.93 -20.03
CA GLU A 248 -5.12 2.89 -20.47
C GLU A 248 -3.78 2.95 -19.69
N LEU A 249 -3.11 1.81 -19.52
CA LEU A 249 -1.86 1.71 -18.74
C LEU A 249 -0.68 2.47 -19.38
N THR A 250 -0.74 2.71 -20.69
CA THR A 250 0.15 3.63 -21.42
C THR A 250 0.03 5.08 -20.94
N GLU A 251 -1.11 5.47 -20.37
CA GLU A 251 -1.31 6.78 -19.76
C GLU A 251 -0.84 6.84 -18.30
N LEU A 252 -0.54 5.71 -17.66
CA LEU A 252 -0.21 5.65 -16.23
C LEU A 252 1.08 6.42 -15.94
N PHE A 253 2.08 6.26 -16.82
CA PHE A 253 3.31 7.06 -16.85
C PHE A 253 3.22 8.08 -18.00
N PRO A 254 2.91 9.35 -17.70
CA PRO A 254 2.72 10.35 -18.75
C PRO A 254 4.04 10.56 -19.52
N PRO A 255 4.00 10.60 -20.86
CA PRO A 255 5.17 10.99 -21.64
C PRO A 255 5.58 12.42 -21.25
N ARG A 256 6.89 12.66 -21.19
CA ARG A 256 7.45 13.99 -20.92
C ARG A 256 8.56 14.33 -21.90
N GLU A 257 8.70 15.61 -22.20
CA GLU A 257 9.87 16.12 -22.90
C GLU A 257 11.09 16.04 -21.98
N ARG A 258 12.19 15.47 -22.49
CA ARG A 258 13.43 15.27 -21.75
C ARG A 258 14.40 16.38 -22.09
N GLN A 259 14.58 17.34 -21.19
CA GLN A 259 15.62 18.37 -21.29
C GLN A 259 16.62 18.17 -20.14
N ILE A 260 17.56 17.26 -20.34
CA ILE A 260 18.59 16.94 -19.35
C ILE A 260 19.73 17.94 -19.49
N GLY A 261 19.98 18.69 -18.41
CA GLY A 261 21.04 19.70 -18.34
C GLY A 261 22.36 19.16 -17.80
N ASN A 262 23.14 20.06 -17.21
CA ASN A 262 24.45 19.75 -16.63
C ASN A 262 24.33 18.93 -15.33
N GLU A 263 25.45 18.31 -14.92
CA GLU A 263 25.58 17.67 -13.61
C GLU A 263 25.28 18.67 -12.48
N ILE A 264 24.35 18.31 -11.60
CA ILE A 264 23.94 19.12 -10.45
C ILE A 264 24.36 18.49 -9.12
N LEU A 265 24.48 17.16 -9.08
CA LEU A 265 24.91 16.41 -7.90
C LEU A 265 25.83 15.26 -8.34
N ARG A 266 26.97 15.12 -7.67
CA ARG A 266 27.86 13.96 -7.80
C ARG A 266 28.25 13.43 -6.44
N ILE A 267 28.20 12.12 -6.29
CA ILE A 267 28.50 11.41 -5.06
C ILE A 267 29.59 10.39 -5.36
N GLU A 268 30.62 10.40 -4.53
CA GLU A 268 31.76 9.50 -4.63
C GLU A 268 32.05 8.86 -3.28
N ASN A 269 32.34 7.57 -3.29
CA ASN A 269 32.81 6.79 -2.14
C ASN A 269 31.92 6.88 -0.89
N LEU A 270 30.60 7.03 -1.06
CA LEU A 270 29.66 7.12 0.05
C LEU A 270 29.57 5.77 0.77
N THR A 271 29.91 5.78 2.06
CA THR A 271 29.87 4.62 2.94
C THR A 271 29.13 5.00 4.21
N ALA A 272 28.14 4.19 4.59
CA ALA A 272 27.31 4.38 5.77
C ALA A 272 27.32 3.11 6.62
N TRP A 273 27.54 3.26 7.93
CA TRP A 273 27.62 2.15 8.87
C TRP A 273 26.36 2.08 9.71
N HIS A 274 25.90 0.86 9.98
CA HIS A 274 24.75 0.61 10.83
C HIS A 274 24.87 1.39 12.16
N PRO A 275 23.80 2.08 12.63
CA PRO A 275 23.86 2.96 13.80
C PRO A 275 24.39 2.29 15.07
N VAL A 276 23.95 1.04 15.31
CA VAL A 276 24.37 0.20 16.45
C VAL A 276 25.63 -0.64 16.14
N ASN A 277 25.59 -1.49 15.10
CA ASN A 277 26.69 -2.41 14.80
C ASN A 277 27.63 -1.86 13.71
N ARG A 278 28.71 -1.19 14.13
CA ARG A 278 29.67 -0.53 13.23
C ARG A 278 30.45 -1.46 12.29
N HIS A 279 30.38 -2.78 12.46
CA HIS A 279 30.98 -3.72 11.51
C HIS A 279 30.10 -3.94 10.27
N ILE A 280 28.82 -3.59 10.34
CA ILE A 280 27.88 -3.73 9.24
C ILE A 280 27.84 -2.41 8.47
N LYS A 281 28.23 -2.46 7.19
CA LYS A 281 28.03 -1.37 6.25
C LYS A 281 26.62 -1.50 5.65
N ARG A 282 25.82 -0.43 5.76
CA ARG A 282 24.52 -0.30 5.09
C ARG A 282 24.67 0.21 3.67
N VAL A 283 25.65 1.09 3.47
CA VAL A 283 26.11 1.54 2.15
C VAL A 283 27.63 1.39 2.13
N ASP A 284 28.16 0.88 1.02
CA ASP A 284 29.59 0.57 0.86
C ASP A 284 30.09 1.12 -0.47
N ASN A 285 30.89 2.19 -0.39
CA ASN A 285 31.54 2.81 -1.54
C ASN A 285 30.60 3.15 -2.71
N ALA A 286 29.40 3.64 -2.42
CA ALA A 286 28.41 4.02 -3.43
C ALA A 286 28.77 5.35 -4.10
N GLY A 287 28.52 5.46 -5.41
CA GLY A 287 28.69 6.68 -6.17
C GLY A 287 27.76 6.75 -7.36
N PHE A 288 27.26 7.95 -7.66
CA PHE A 288 26.44 8.24 -8.83
C PHE A 288 26.40 9.75 -9.11
N THR A 289 25.90 10.11 -10.30
CA THR A 289 25.72 11.49 -10.75
C THR A 289 24.25 11.74 -11.10
N LEU A 290 23.76 12.93 -10.78
CA LEU A 290 22.43 13.43 -11.16
C LEU A 290 22.59 14.75 -11.93
N ARG A 291 21.80 14.92 -12.97
CA ARG A 291 21.77 16.09 -13.86
C ARG A 291 20.50 16.92 -13.65
N GLN A 292 20.57 18.18 -14.04
CA GLN A 292 19.42 19.09 -13.99
C GLN A 292 18.27 18.57 -14.88
N GLY A 293 17.03 18.58 -14.38
CA GLY A 293 15.85 18.06 -15.10
C GLY A 293 15.78 16.54 -15.26
N GLU A 294 16.76 15.80 -14.73
CA GLU A 294 16.80 14.34 -14.75
C GLU A 294 15.92 13.76 -13.63
N VAL A 295 15.21 12.67 -13.93
CA VAL A 295 14.64 11.77 -12.90
C VAL A 295 15.56 10.55 -12.82
N LEU A 296 16.28 10.42 -11.71
CA LEU A 296 17.14 9.27 -11.43
C LEU A 296 16.42 8.28 -10.54
N GLY A 297 16.22 7.07 -11.05
CA GLY A 297 15.64 5.96 -10.32
C GLY A 297 16.68 5.22 -9.50
N VAL A 298 16.35 4.82 -8.28
CA VAL A 298 17.21 3.95 -7.46
C VAL A 298 16.48 2.65 -7.18
N ALA A 299 16.91 1.59 -7.85
CA ALA A 299 16.37 0.24 -7.72
C ALA A 299 17.30 -0.65 -6.90
N GLY A 300 16.75 -1.70 -6.31
CA GLY A 300 17.52 -2.69 -5.54
C GLY A 300 16.61 -3.56 -4.69
N LEU A 301 17.11 -4.72 -4.27
CA LEU A 301 16.40 -5.61 -3.35
C LEU A 301 16.20 -4.92 -1.99
N VAL A 302 15.24 -5.39 -1.20
CA VAL A 302 15.03 -4.91 0.17
C VAL A 302 16.33 -5.03 0.97
N GLY A 303 16.70 -3.96 1.66
CA GLY A 303 17.96 -3.88 2.39
C GLY A 303 19.19 -3.56 1.53
N ALA A 304 19.03 -3.18 0.26
CA ALA A 304 20.15 -2.79 -0.61
C ALA A 304 20.84 -1.46 -0.22
N GLY A 305 20.36 -0.75 0.80
CA GLY A 305 20.97 0.51 1.27
C GLY A 305 20.43 1.78 0.59
N ARG A 306 19.29 1.71 -0.10
CA ARG A 306 18.73 2.80 -0.92
C ARG A 306 18.33 4.00 -0.06
N THR A 307 17.49 3.75 0.94
CA THR A 307 17.02 4.76 1.90
C THR A 307 18.18 5.32 2.70
N GLU A 308 19.06 4.45 3.23
CA GLU A 308 20.22 4.90 4.01
C GLU A 308 21.16 5.81 3.21
N MET A 309 21.35 5.54 1.91
CA MET A 309 22.13 6.40 1.02
C MET A 309 21.51 7.81 0.92
N MET A 310 20.18 7.89 0.78
CA MET A 310 19.46 9.16 0.67
C MET A 310 19.41 9.92 1.99
N GLU A 311 19.22 9.21 3.11
CA GLU A 311 19.28 9.79 4.45
C GLU A 311 20.64 10.40 4.74
N CYS A 312 21.74 9.81 4.23
CA CYS A 312 23.08 10.40 4.34
C CYS A 312 23.15 11.72 3.56
N LEU A 313 22.65 11.74 2.31
CA LEU A 313 22.64 12.95 1.47
C LEU A 313 21.78 14.07 2.03
N PHE A 314 20.69 13.72 2.72
CA PHE A 314 19.80 14.69 3.33
C PHE A 314 20.19 15.05 4.78
N GLY A 315 21.26 14.44 5.34
CA GLY A 315 21.74 14.77 6.68
C GLY A 315 20.80 14.33 7.81
N VAL A 316 20.05 13.24 7.62
CA VAL A 316 19.15 12.65 8.63
C VAL A 316 19.55 11.24 9.05
N TYR A 317 20.56 10.65 8.41
CA TYR A 317 21.05 9.33 8.77
C TYR A 317 21.55 9.28 10.23
N PRO A 318 21.00 8.39 11.09
CA PRO A 318 21.37 8.35 12.50
C PRO A 318 22.74 7.72 12.77
N GLY A 319 23.31 7.02 11.79
CA GLY A 319 24.61 6.36 11.90
C GLY A 319 25.78 7.25 11.44
N ARG A 320 26.99 6.72 11.58
CA ARG A 320 28.18 7.34 10.96
C ARG A 320 28.13 7.10 9.45
N TRP A 321 28.54 8.09 8.68
CA TRP A 321 28.80 7.95 7.26
C TRP A 321 30.00 8.80 6.83
N SER A 322 30.55 8.51 5.65
CA SER A 322 31.61 9.28 4.98
C SER A 322 31.42 9.21 3.48
N GLY A 323 31.85 10.24 2.75
CA GLY A 323 31.79 10.27 1.30
C GLY A 323 31.99 11.69 0.80
N ASP A 324 32.22 11.82 -0.50
CA ASP A 324 32.41 13.11 -1.15
C ASP A 324 31.14 13.48 -1.93
N VAL A 325 30.53 14.59 -1.53
CA VAL A 325 29.32 15.12 -2.17
C VAL A 325 29.70 16.42 -2.88
N TRP A 326 29.34 16.52 -4.15
CA TRP A 326 29.54 17.70 -4.98
C TRP A 326 28.18 18.21 -5.43
N LEU A 327 27.93 19.51 -5.26
CA LEU A 327 26.74 20.21 -5.73
C LEU A 327 27.15 21.32 -6.68
N GLU A 328 26.60 21.33 -7.88
CA GLU A 328 26.89 22.32 -8.93
C GLU A 328 28.41 22.52 -9.15
N GLY A 329 29.18 21.42 -9.11
CA GLY A 329 30.63 21.42 -9.29
C GLY A 329 31.45 21.80 -8.05
N HIS A 330 30.83 22.08 -6.91
CA HIS A 330 31.51 22.42 -5.65
C HIS A 330 31.40 21.28 -4.65
N LYS A 331 32.53 20.86 -4.07
CA LYS A 331 32.53 19.90 -2.95
C LYS A 331 31.86 20.53 -1.72
N VAL A 332 30.87 19.84 -1.15
CA VAL A 332 30.10 20.29 0.00
C VAL A 332 30.16 19.27 1.12
N GLN A 333 29.96 19.74 2.34
CA GLN A 333 29.73 18.89 3.50
C GLN A 333 28.31 19.17 3.98
N ILE A 334 27.51 18.11 4.10
CA ILE A 334 26.13 18.16 4.60
C ILE A 334 26.15 17.57 6.01
N THR A 335 25.83 18.39 7.00
CA THR A 335 25.90 17.99 8.43
C THR A 335 24.54 17.62 9.01
N ASP A 336 23.49 18.33 8.59
CA ASP A 336 22.12 18.08 9.00
C ASP A 336 21.12 18.43 7.87
N CYS A 337 19.84 18.13 8.08
CA CYS A 337 18.79 18.42 7.10
C CYS A 337 18.57 19.91 6.83
N ARG A 338 18.87 20.80 7.78
CA ARG A 338 18.76 22.25 7.55
C ARG A 338 19.84 22.74 6.59
N ASP A 339 21.04 22.19 6.69
CA ASP A 339 22.13 22.44 5.75
C ASP A 339 21.77 21.91 4.34
N ALA A 340 21.24 20.70 4.23
CA ALA A 340 20.74 20.15 2.97
C ALA A 340 19.66 21.05 2.34
N MET A 341 18.67 21.50 3.13
CA MET A 341 17.61 22.39 2.69
C MET A 341 18.14 23.75 2.19
N ARG A 342 19.11 24.36 2.88
CA ARG A 342 19.73 25.62 2.44
C ARG A 342 20.48 25.48 1.12
N ARG A 343 21.00 24.28 0.83
CA ARG A 343 21.68 23.94 -0.42
C ARG A 343 20.71 23.55 -1.55
N GLY A 344 19.40 23.59 -1.29
CA GLY A 344 18.37 23.33 -2.28
C GLY A 344 17.99 21.86 -2.41
N LEU A 345 18.26 21.03 -1.40
CA LEU A 345 17.76 19.66 -1.34
C LEU A 345 16.46 19.61 -0.53
N ALA A 346 15.48 18.82 -0.97
CA ALA A 346 14.32 18.45 -0.17
C ALA A 346 14.09 16.94 -0.25
N MET A 347 13.58 16.34 0.81
CA MET A 347 13.30 14.90 0.87
C MET A 347 11.86 14.64 1.32
N VAL A 348 11.21 13.72 0.62
CA VAL A 348 9.98 13.06 1.06
C VAL A 348 10.38 11.67 1.57
N PRO A 349 10.20 11.37 2.87
CA PRO A 349 10.70 10.14 3.48
C PRO A 349 9.82 8.91 3.19
N GLU A 350 10.39 7.71 3.35
CA GLU A 350 9.70 6.42 3.21
C GLU A 350 8.54 6.27 4.20
N ASP A 351 8.81 6.43 5.51
CA ASP A 351 7.77 6.37 6.53
C ASP A 351 7.12 7.74 6.70
N ARG A 352 6.11 7.98 5.86
CA ARG A 352 5.26 9.16 5.94
C ARG A 352 4.71 9.41 7.35
N LYS A 353 4.22 8.38 8.04
CA LYS A 353 3.47 8.58 9.31
C LYS A 353 4.42 8.98 10.43
N ARG A 354 5.61 8.40 10.45
CA ARG A 354 6.61 8.62 11.47
C ARG A 354 7.45 9.87 11.20
N ASP A 355 7.96 10.01 9.98
CA ASP A 355 8.98 11.01 9.63
C ASP A 355 8.42 12.10 8.69
N GLY A 356 7.28 11.84 8.05
CA GLY A 356 6.70 12.73 7.03
C GLY A 356 5.68 13.75 7.56
N ILE A 357 4.83 13.42 8.53
CA ILE A 357 3.74 14.31 9.00
C ILE A 357 3.78 14.49 10.51
N VAL A 358 3.16 15.57 10.99
CA VAL A 358 2.77 15.71 12.40
C VAL A 358 1.27 15.43 12.49
N PRO A 359 0.83 14.21 12.88
CA PRO A 359 -0.53 13.73 12.64
C PRO A 359 -1.64 14.56 13.30
N VAL A 360 -1.32 15.16 14.45
CA VAL A 360 -2.24 15.99 15.24
C VAL A 360 -2.38 17.41 14.70
N MET A 361 -1.45 17.87 13.87
CA MET A 361 -1.49 19.21 13.29
C MET A 361 -2.41 19.27 12.06
N ALA A 362 -2.91 20.48 11.81
CA ALA A 362 -3.71 20.79 10.64
C ALA A 362 -2.96 20.48 9.32
N VAL A 363 -3.71 20.20 8.25
CA VAL A 363 -3.14 20.03 6.89
C VAL A 363 -2.33 21.26 6.50
N GLY A 364 -2.89 22.46 6.69
CA GLY A 364 -2.25 23.73 6.36
C GLY A 364 -0.93 23.92 7.09
N SER A 365 -0.92 23.73 8.41
CA SER A 365 0.30 23.83 9.22
C SER A 365 1.35 22.78 8.86
N ASN A 366 0.95 21.58 8.45
CA ASN A 366 1.89 20.59 7.92
C ASN A 366 2.52 21.04 6.61
N ILE A 367 1.77 21.69 5.72
CA ILE A 367 2.27 22.21 4.44
C ILE A 367 3.32 23.30 4.69
N THR A 368 3.04 24.27 5.55
CA THR A 368 3.94 25.43 5.75
C THR A 368 5.11 25.17 6.69
N LEU A 369 5.10 24.04 7.42
CA LEU A 369 6.04 23.74 8.51
C LEU A 369 7.51 23.94 8.16
N ALA A 370 7.96 23.44 7.00
CA ALA A 370 9.36 23.54 6.60
C ALA A 370 9.76 24.96 6.15
N ALA A 371 8.78 25.76 5.74
CA ALA A 371 8.94 27.12 5.23
C ALA A 371 8.45 28.19 6.22
N LEU A 372 8.22 27.83 7.49
CA LEU A 372 7.57 28.70 8.47
C LEU A 372 8.28 30.06 8.63
N SER A 373 9.62 30.07 8.50
CA SER A 373 10.43 31.29 8.52
C SER A 373 10.08 32.31 7.43
N GLN A 374 9.44 31.90 6.34
CA GLN A 374 8.95 32.79 5.27
C GLN A 374 7.70 33.57 5.71
N PHE A 375 6.97 33.06 6.70
CA PHE A 375 5.72 33.62 7.21
C PHE A 375 5.87 34.23 8.61
N SER A 376 7.01 34.04 9.27
CA SER A 376 7.27 34.56 10.62
C SER A 376 8.35 35.65 10.62
N GLY A 377 8.12 36.74 11.35
CA GLY A 377 9.12 37.79 11.59
C GLY A 377 8.99 38.39 12.98
N GLY A 378 10.10 38.54 13.71
CA GLY A 378 10.08 39.10 15.07
C GLY A 378 9.26 38.29 16.09
N GLY A 379 9.09 36.99 15.87
CA GLY A 379 8.26 36.11 16.72
C GLY A 379 6.77 36.12 16.39
N VAL A 380 6.34 36.87 15.37
CA VAL A 380 4.93 36.97 14.96
C VAL A 380 4.72 36.27 13.63
N LEU A 381 3.64 35.50 13.54
CA LEU A 381 3.20 34.81 12.32
C LEU A 381 2.30 35.71 11.48
N ARG A 382 2.57 35.81 10.19
CA ARG A 382 1.75 36.52 9.21
C ARG A 382 0.67 35.58 8.67
N GLU A 383 -0.36 35.34 9.49
CA GLU A 383 -1.41 34.35 9.22
C GLU A 383 -2.08 34.52 7.85
N ALA A 384 -2.36 35.76 7.42
CA ALA A 384 -2.98 36.01 6.12
C ALA A 384 -2.11 35.55 4.94
N GLN A 385 -0.79 35.75 5.03
CA GLN A 385 0.15 35.32 4.00
C GLN A 385 0.29 33.79 4.00
N GLU A 386 0.37 33.19 5.18
CA GLU A 386 0.44 31.73 5.34
C GLU A 386 -0.81 31.05 4.76
N GLN A 387 -2.01 31.55 5.10
CA GLN A 387 -3.28 31.00 4.62
C GLN A 387 -3.45 31.11 3.11
N HIS A 388 -2.94 32.18 2.50
CA HIS A 388 -2.91 32.32 1.05
C HIS A 388 -2.07 31.21 0.42
N THR A 389 -0.85 30.99 0.90
CA THR A 389 0.04 29.94 0.40
C THR A 389 -0.50 28.52 0.64
N ILE A 390 -1.16 28.29 1.78
CA ILE A 390 -1.85 27.01 2.05
C ILE A 390 -2.92 26.76 0.99
N SER A 391 -3.76 27.76 0.70
CA SER A 391 -4.85 27.65 -0.27
C SER A 391 -4.33 27.39 -1.68
N GLU A 392 -3.27 28.08 -2.09
CA GLU A 392 -2.60 27.85 -3.38
C GLU A 392 -2.02 26.43 -3.47
N SER A 393 -1.34 25.97 -2.42
CA SER A 393 -0.73 24.64 -2.37
C SER A 393 -1.78 23.52 -2.45
N VAL A 394 -2.87 23.65 -1.69
CA VAL A 394 -4.00 22.71 -1.71
C VAL A 394 -4.61 22.63 -3.11
N LYS A 395 -4.76 23.77 -3.78
CA LYS A 395 -5.31 23.84 -5.14
C LYS A 395 -4.35 23.26 -6.18
N GLN A 396 -3.08 23.66 -6.14
CA GLN A 396 -2.05 23.24 -7.10
C GLN A 396 -1.86 21.73 -7.09
N LEU A 397 -1.81 21.12 -5.89
CA LEU A 397 -1.59 19.69 -5.72
C LEU A 397 -2.88 18.88 -5.60
N LYS A 398 -4.05 19.52 -5.78
CA LYS A 398 -5.37 18.90 -5.70
C LYS A 398 -5.52 18.04 -4.45
N ILE A 399 -5.21 18.62 -3.28
CA ILE A 399 -5.33 17.93 -2.00
C ILE A 399 -6.81 17.91 -1.62
N LYS A 400 -7.41 16.72 -1.58
CA LYS A 400 -8.81 16.52 -1.16
C LYS A 400 -8.89 16.60 0.36
N THR A 401 -9.29 17.76 0.88
CA THR A 401 -9.60 17.98 2.30
C THR A 401 -10.90 18.76 2.45
N SER A 402 -11.66 18.50 3.51
CA SER A 402 -12.86 19.28 3.84
C SER A 402 -12.53 20.67 4.38
N SER A 403 -11.38 20.81 5.05
CA SER A 403 -10.79 22.11 5.38
C SER A 403 -9.28 21.97 5.67
N PRO A 404 -8.47 23.03 5.45
CA PRO A 404 -7.05 23.01 5.78
C PRO A 404 -6.74 22.86 7.27
N GLU A 405 -7.70 23.17 8.15
CA GLU A 405 -7.60 23.10 9.61
C GLU A 405 -7.78 21.67 10.15
N LEU A 406 -8.29 20.75 9.33
CA LEU A 406 -8.45 19.35 9.70
C LEU A 406 -7.10 18.72 10.06
N ALA A 407 -7.06 17.89 11.11
CA ALA A 407 -5.87 17.11 11.42
C ALA A 407 -5.44 16.24 10.23
N ILE A 408 -4.19 16.36 9.79
CA ILE A 408 -3.67 15.66 8.60
C ILE A 408 -3.77 14.14 8.72
N GLY A 409 -3.72 13.61 9.95
CA GLY A 409 -3.90 12.18 10.24
C GLY A 409 -5.25 11.61 9.79
N ARG A 410 -6.27 12.46 9.55
CA ARG A 410 -7.60 12.05 9.06
C ARG A 410 -7.71 11.97 7.54
N LEU A 411 -6.71 12.46 6.80
CA LEU A 411 -6.69 12.36 5.34
C LEU A 411 -6.28 10.96 4.87
N SER A 412 -6.65 10.61 3.63
CA SER A 412 -6.14 9.40 2.98
C SER A 412 -4.63 9.51 2.73
N GLY A 413 -3.95 8.36 2.61
CA GLY A 413 -2.49 8.31 2.39
C GLY A 413 -2.02 9.15 1.19
N GLY A 414 -2.74 9.10 0.07
CA GLY A 414 -2.44 9.92 -1.12
C GLY A 414 -2.50 11.44 -0.86
N ASN A 415 -3.48 11.90 -0.08
CA ASN A 415 -3.59 13.33 0.25
C ASN A 415 -2.56 13.76 1.30
N GLN A 416 -2.23 12.88 2.25
CA GLN A 416 -1.12 13.12 3.17
C GLN A 416 0.20 13.28 2.39
N GLN A 417 0.47 12.42 1.41
CA GLN A 417 1.67 12.50 0.58
C GLN A 417 1.75 13.80 -0.22
N LYS A 418 0.64 14.21 -0.84
CA LYS A 418 0.56 15.50 -1.54
C LYS A 418 0.84 16.69 -0.63
N ALA A 419 0.38 16.66 0.62
CA ALA A 419 0.68 17.72 1.58
C ALA A 419 2.18 17.77 1.95
N ILE A 420 2.84 16.61 2.02
CA ILE A 420 4.30 16.54 2.24
C ILE A 420 5.06 17.07 1.02
N LEU A 421 4.64 16.67 -0.19
CA LEU A 421 5.17 17.21 -1.43
C LEU A 421 5.01 18.74 -1.47
N ALA A 422 3.84 19.26 -1.10
CA ALA A 422 3.60 20.70 -0.98
C ALA A 422 4.63 21.38 -0.07
N ARG A 423 4.84 20.81 1.12
CA ARG A 423 5.83 21.31 2.09
C ARG A 423 7.24 21.37 1.49
N CYS A 424 7.65 20.33 0.79
CA CYS A 424 8.96 20.28 0.15
C CYS A 424 9.08 21.31 -0.98
N LEU A 425 8.02 21.48 -1.79
CA LEU A 425 8.02 22.41 -2.92
C LEU A 425 8.00 23.89 -2.50
N LEU A 426 7.45 24.22 -1.32
CA LEU A 426 7.53 25.58 -0.77
C LEU A 426 8.97 26.04 -0.49
N LEU A 427 9.90 25.11 -0.33
CA LEU A 427 11.33 25.40 -0.18
C LEU A 427 12.01 25.77 -1.51
N LYS A 428 11.32 25.58 -2.64
CA LYS A 428 11.84 25.73 -4.00
C LYS A 428 13.16 24.97 -4.20
N PRO A 429 13.19 23.64 -3.95
CA PRO A 429 14.40 22.85 -4.05
C PRO A 429 14.89 22.76 -5.50
N LYS A 430 16.20 22.62 -5.67
CA LYS A 430 16.84 22.25 -6.93
C LYS A 430 16.84 20.73 -7.13
N ILE A 431 16.99 19.98 -6.03
CA ILE A 431 17.01 18.52 -5.99
C ILE A 431 15.91 18.03 -5.05
N LEU A 432 15.02 17.17 -5.56
CA LEU A 432 13.95 16.55 -4.78
C LEU A 432 14.17 15.04 -4.67
N ILE A 433 14.34 14.54 -3.45
CA ILE A 433 14.45 13.13 -3.13
C ILE A 433 13.07 12.61 -2.75
N LEU A 434 12.62 11.55 -3.42
CA LEU A 434 11.33 10.92 -3.26
C LEU A 434 11.53 9.45 -2.86
N ASP A 435 11.49 9.18 -1.55
CA ASP A 435 11.67 7.83 -1.03
C ASP A 435 10.33 7.12 -0.84
N GLU A 436 10.12 6.05 -1.61
CA GLU A 436 8.87 5.27 -1.70
C GLU A 436 7.63 6.18 -1.83
N PRO A 437 7.60 7.13 -2.79
CA PRO A 437 6.65 8.24 -2.80
C PRO A 437 5.20 7.80 -3.00
N THR A 438 4.97 6.57 -3.46
CA THR A 438 3.64 6.01 -3.67
C THR A 438 3.27 4.85 -2.75
N ARG A 439 4.05 4.59 -1.70
CA ARG A 439 3.78 3.50 -0.77
C ARG A 439 2.48 3.71 0.02
N GLY A 440 1.60 2.72 -0.05
CA GLY A 440 0.29 2.75 0.60
C GLY A 440 -0.64 3.84 0.05
N ILE A 441 -0.43 4.23 -1.21
CA ILE A 441 -1.27 5.17 -1.97
C ILE A 441 -2.04 4.41 -3.04
N ASP A 442 -3.30 4.81 -3.26
CA ASP A 442 -4.15 4.24 -4.31
C ASP A 442 -3.65 4.56 -5.72
N VAL A 443 -3.98 3.71 -6.70
CA VAL A 443 -3.48 3.79 -8.08
C VAL A 443 -3.81 5.14 -8.75
N GLY A 444 -5.00 5.70 -8.51
CA GLY A 444 -5.39 7.01 -9.03
C GLY A 444 -4.51 8.14 -8.50
N ALA A 445 -4.27 8.17 -7.19
CA ALA A 445 -3.36 9.13 -6.58
C ALA A 445 -1.89 8.92 -6.98
N LYS A 446 -1.43 7.67 -7.23
CA LYS A 446 -0.10 7.40 -7.79
C LYS A 446 0.09 8.12 -9.12
N HIS A 447 -0.88 8.01 -10.02
CA HIS A 447 -0.83 8.65 -11.34
C HIS A 447 -0.75 10.19 -11.26
N GLU A 448 -1.43 10.81 -10.29
CA GLU A 448 -1.31 12.26 -10.08
C GLU A 448 0.09 12.65 -9.57
N ILE A 449 0.70 11.84 -8.71
CA ILE A 449 2.09 12.04 -8.27
C ILE A 449 3.06 11.87 -9.45
N TYR A 450 2.86 10.87 -10.32
CA TYR A 450 3.69 10.66 -11.51
C TYR A 450 3.64 11.85 -12.47
N LYS A 451 2.45 12.41 -12.71
CA LYS A 451 2.26 13.65 -13.47
C LYS A 451 3.02 14.81 -12.86
N LEU A 452 2.93 14.99 -11.55
CA LEU A 452 3.65 16.03 -10.85
C LEU A 452 5.16 15.87 -10.98
N ILE A 453 5.70 14.66 -10.78
CA ILE A 453 7.14 14.36 -10.93
C ILE A 453 7.60 14.75 -12.35
N GLY A 454 6.88 14.32 -13.38
CA GLY A 454 7.20 14.67 -14.76
C GLY A 454 7.18 16.18 -15.03
N GLN A 455 6.20 16.89 -14.47
CA GLN A 455 6.09 18.36 -14.59
C GLN A 455 7.25 19.09 -13.89
N LEU A 456 7.60 18.67 -12.67
CA LEU A 456 8.70 19.25 -11.91
C LEU A 456 10.04 19.03 -12.62
N ALA A 457 10.27 17.83 -13.14
CA ALA A 457 11.46 17.51 -13.93
C ALA A 457 11.53 18.33 -15.21
N ALA A 458 10.42 18.50 -15.93
CA ALA A 458 10.35 19.34 -17.13
C ALA A 458 10.60 20.84 -16.84
N GLN A 459 10.36 21.30 -15.59
CA GLN A 459 10.73 22.63 -15.13
C GLN A 459 12.21 22.76 -14.72
N GLY A 460 13.00 21.69 -14.91
CA GLY A 460 14.44 21.66 -14.63
C GLY A 460 14.80 21.21 -13.21
N MET A 461 13.84 20.78 -12.40
CA MET A 461 14.13 20.19 -11.08
C MET A 461 14.77 18.81 -11.25
N ALA A 462 15.86 18.54 -10.56
CA ALA A 462 16.45 17.21 -10.55
C ALA A 462 15.75 16.35 -9.49
N ILE A 463 15.38 15.12 -9.82
CA ILE A 463 14.57 14.26 -8.94
C ILE A 463 15.26 12.92 -8.76
N ILE A 464 15.33 12.44 -7.53
CA ILE A 464 15.73 11.06 -7.22
C ILE A 464 14.49 10.32 -6.74
N VAL A 465 14.13 9.22 -7.40
CA VAL A 465 13.00 8.37 -7.01
C VAL A 465 13.52 7.03 -6.52
N ILE A 466 13.19 6.67 -5.28
CA ILE A 466 13.41 5.34 -4.73
C ILE A 466 12.05 4.66 -4.66
N SER A 467 11.95 3.45 -5.20
CA SER A 467 10.73 2.64 -5.07
C SER A 467 11.05 1.16 -5.06
N SER A 468 10.34 0.42 -4.23
CA SER A 468 10.31 -1.03 -4.18
C SER A 468 9.56 -1.63 -5.38
N GLU A 469 8.71 -0.85 -6.04
CA GLU A 469 7.99 -1.22 -7.25
C GLU A 469 8.85 -0.88 -8.49
N LEU A 470 9.58 -1.87 -9.03
CA LEU A 470 10.39 -1.72 -10.24
C LEU A 470 9.67 -1.04 -11.43
N PRO A 471 8.38 -1.33 -11.71
CA PRO A 471 7.63 -0.62 -12.74
C PRO A 471 7.55 0.90 -12.53
N GLU A 472 7.50 1.37 -11.28
CA GLU A 472 7.49 2.80 -10.96
C GLU A 472 8.86 3.44 -11.26
N VAL A 473 9.95 2.78 -10.87
CA VAL A 473 11.31 3.23 -11.18
C VAL A 473 11.52 3.30 -12.70
N LEU A 474 11.16 2.24 -13.42
CA LEU A 474 11.30 2.16 -14.87
C LEU A 474 10.36 3.11 -15.62
N GLY A 475 9.17 3.38 -15.10
CA GLY A 475 8.20 4.25 -15.76
C GLY A 475 8.53 5.73 -15.64
N LEU A 476 9.23 6.14 -14.57
CA LEU A 476 9.50 7.56 -14.28
C LEU A 476 10.89 8.03 -14.68
N SER A 477 11.89 7.15 -14.60
CA SER A 477 13.30 7.54 -14.56
C SER A 477 13.92 7.66 -15.95
N ASP A 478 14.84 8.59 -16.14
CA ASP A 478 15.72 8.65 -17.32
C ASP A 478 16.88 7.66 -17.21
N ARG A 479 17.37 7.43 -15.98
CA ARG A 479 18.45 6.50 -15.63
C ARG A 479 18.11 5.76 -14.36
N VAL A 480 18.64 4.55 -14.21
CA VAL A 480 18.43 3.70 -13.05
C VAL A 480 19.77 3.33 -12.42
N VAL A 481 19.97 3.73 -11.17
CA VAL A 481 21.04 3.25 -10.30
C VAL A 481 20.55 1.95 -9.66
N VAL A 482 21.29 0.86 -9.89
CA VAL A 482 20.99 -0.46 -9.34
C VAL A 482 21.88 -0.69 -8.13
N MET A 483 21.27 -0.90 -6.97
CA MET A 483 21.97 -1.19 -5.72
C MET A 483 21.77 -2.64 -5.28
N HIS A 484 22.83 -3.24 -4.75
CA HIS A 484 22.78 -4.55 -4.10
C HIS A 484 23.76 -4.59 -2.93
N LEU A 485 23.29 -5.03 -1.76
CA LEU A 485 24.09 -5.14 -0.52
C LEU A 485 24.91 -3.87 -0.20
N GLY A 486 24.29 -2.69 -0.34
CA GLY A 486 24.92 -1.41 -0.03
C GLY A 486 25.82 -0.85 -1.13
N GLN A 487 26.06 -1.58 -2.21
CA GLN A 487 26.93 -1.15 -3.31
C GLN A 487 26.10 -0.75 -4.53
N VAL A 488 26.56 0.27 -5.26
CA VAL A 488 26.06 0.56 -6.61
C VAL A 488 26.68 -0.46 -7.57
N LYS A 489 25.83 -1.29 -8.19
CA LYS A 489 26.24 -2.32 -9.14
C LYS A 489 26.19 -1.85 -10.59
N ALA A 490 25.28 -0.94 -10.92
CA ALA A 490 25.18 -0.41 -12.27
C ALA A 490 24.49 0.96 -12.28
N CYS A 491 24.77 1.76 -13.30
CA CYS A 491 23.97 2.92 -13.64
C CYS A 491 23.54 2.82 -15.11
N LEU A 492 22.25 2.52 -15.34
CA LEU A 492 21.73 2.12 -16.63
C LEU A 492 20.88 3.25 -17.26
N GLU A 493 21.06 3.53 -18.54
CA GLU A 493 20.20 4.47 -19.29
C GLU A 493 18.84 3.85 -19.62
N ASN A 494 17.75 4.51 -19.26
CA ASN A 494 16.41 3.97 -19.41
C ASN A 494 15.81 4.19 -20.82
N ASN A 495 16.31 3.39 -21.76
CA ASN A 495 15.80 3.30 -23.13
C ASN A 495 14.90 2.07 -23.30
N ASN A 496 13.81 2.01 -22.53
CA ASN A 496 12.94 0.83 -22.34
C ASN A 496 13.65 -0.32 -21.61
N LEU A 497 14.28 -0.02 -20.47
CA LEU A 497 14.81 -1.09 -19.63
C LEU A 497 13.70 -2.02 -19.15
N SER A 498 13.98 -3.31 -19.21
CA SER A 498 13.14 -4.33 -18.60
C SER A 498 13.50 -4.56 -17.13
N GLN A 499 12.54 -5.09 -16.39
CA GLN A 499 12.74 -5.50 -15.00
C GLN A 499 13.84 -6.57 -14.86
N GLU A 500 13.89 -7.49 -15.82
CA GLU A 500 14.88 -8.58 -15.87
C GLU A 500 16.30 -8.02 -15.98
N GLN A 501 16.54 -7.03 -16.84
CA GLN A 501 17.85 -6.39 -16.99
C GLN A 501 18.31 -5.68 -15.71
N VAL A 502 17.38 -5.01 -15.00
CA VAL A 502 17.70 -4.36 -13.71
C VAL A 502 18.05 -5.41 -12.65
N MET A 503 17.29 -6.51 -12.59
CA MET A 503 17.55 -7.57 -11.62
C MET A 503 18.85 -8.32 -11.90
N GLU A 504 19.14 -8.58 -13.16
CA GLU A 504 20.39 -9.20 -13.59
C GLU A 504 21.60 -8.32 -13.21
N ALA A 505 21.50 -7.00 -13.43
CA ALA A 505 22.54 -6.07 -13.00
C ALA A 505 22.75 -6.05 -11.47
N ALA A 506 21.70 -6.29 -10.68
CA ALA A 506 21.80 -6.33 -9.22
C ALA A 506 22.53 -7.58 -8.71
N LEU A 507 22.34 -8.73 -9.37
CA LEU A 507 22.83 -10.04 -8.92
C LEU A 507 24.23 -10.38 -9.44
N ARG A 508 24.75 -9.64 -10.43
CA ARG A 508 26.11 -9.85 -10.94
C ARG A 508 27.15 -9.42 -9.92
N SER A 509 28.25 -10.17 -9.88
CA SER A 509 29.36 -9.97 -8.94
C SER A 509 30.21 -8.73 -9.25
N GLU A 510 30.25 -8.26 -10.48
CA GLU A 510 31.06 -7.11 -10.94
C GLU A 510 30.19 -5.87 -11.24
N ALA A 511 30.73 -4.67 -10.99
CA ALA A 511 30.04 -3.41 -11.24
C ALA A 511 30.10 -3.02 -12.73
N TYR A 512 28.96 -2.62 -13.30
CA TYR A 512 28.87 -1.98 -14.61
C TYR A 512 29.37 -0.54 -14.50
N VAL A 513 30.45 -0.22 -15.23
CA VAL A 513 30.94 1.16 -15.43
C VAL A 513 30.14 1.82 -16.54
#